data_AF-A0A963IJY1-F1
#
_entry.id   AF-A0A963IJY1-F1
#
_cell.length_a   1.000
_cell.length_b   1.000
_cell.length_c   1.000
_cell.angle_alpha   90.00
_cell.angle_beta   90.00
_cell.angle_gamma   90.00
#
_symmetry.space_group_name_H-M   'P 1'
#
loop_
_entity.id
_entity.type
_entity.pdbx_description
1 polymer ?
#
loop_
_entity_poly.entity_id
_entity_poly.type
_entity_poly.pdbx_seq_one_letter_code
_entity_poly.pdbx_strand_id
1 'polypeptide(L)'
;SLVGIAYTGVFPGFLGYVFYNRAVAEVGASKASLFIHLMPVFGTILAAIFLAEIPQPFHYVGIVLIFAGIYLTTAAPGQVKTA
;
A
#
# COMPACT_ATOMS: atom_id res chain seq x y z
N SER A 1 -19.35 15.75 5.80
CA SER A 1 -20.39 16.01 4.77
C SER A 1 -20.84 14.68 4.17
N LEU A 2 -22.08 14.59 3.67
CA LEU A 2 -22.57 13.35 3.01
C LEU A 2 -21.69 12.96 1.81
N VAL A 3 -21.19 13.97 1.08
CA VAL A 3 -20.24 13.79 -0.05
C VAL A 3 -18.94 13.13 0.40
N GLY A 4 -18.38 13.53 1.54
CA GLY A 4 -17.15 12.92 2.07
C GLY A 4 -17.33 11.44 2.43
N ILE A 5 -18.47 11.09 3.03
CA ILE A 5 -18.83 9.70 3.36
C ILE A 5 -19.01 8.88 2.09
N ALA A 6 -19.73 9.41 1.09
CA ALA A 6 -19.89 8.74 -0.20
C ALA A 6 -18.55 8.53 -0.89
N TYR A 7 -17.67 9.53 -0.89
CA TYR A 7 -16.33 9.45 -1.48
C TYR A 7 -15.48 8.37 -0.81
N THR A 8 -15.35 8.37 0.52
CA THR A 8 -14.52 7.38 1.23
C THR A 8 -15.13 5.98 1.17
N GLY A 9 -16.45 5.85 1.16
CA GLY A 9 -17.12 4.57 1.00
C GLY A 9 -16.92 3.94 -0.37
N VAL A 10 -17.04 4.73 -1.45
CA VAL A 10 -16.96 4.22 -2.83
C VAL A 10 -15.52 3.97 -3.26
N PHE A 11 -14.62 4.93 -3.06
CA PHE A 11 -13.27 4.86 -3.64
C PHE A 11 -12.32 3.98 -2.82
N PRO A 12 -11.81 4.41 -1.64
CA PRO A 12 -10.89 3.57 -0.87
C PRO A 12 -11.59 2.37 -0.22
N GLY A 13 -12.88 2.48 0.10
CA GLY A 13 -13.70 1.37 0.59
C GLY A 13 -13.96 0.35 -0.52
N PHE A 14 -15.00 0.56 -1.32
CA PHE A 14 -15.45 -0.45 -2.28
C PHE A 14 -14.43 -0.75 -3.40
N LEU A 15 -14.01 0.26 -4.17
CA LEU A 15 -13.11 0.04 -5.31
C LEU A 15 -11.73 -0.44 -4.85
N GLY A 16 -11.21 0.10 -3.75
CA GLY A 16 -9.94 -0.33 -3.15
C GLY A 16 -9.95 -1.83 -2.82
N TYR A 17 -11.00 -2.32 -2.15
CA TYR A 17 -11.14 -3.75 -1.86
C TYR A 17 -11.31 -4.61 -3.11
N VAL A 18 -12.08 -4.16 -4.11
CA VAL A 18 -12.23 -4.90 -5.38
C VAL A 18 -10.88 -5.07 -6.07
N PHE A 19 -10.09 -4.00 -6.19
CA PHE A 19 -8.77 -4.07 -6.81
C PHE A 19 -7.79 -4.90 -5.98
N TYR A 20 -7.82 -4.79 -4.65
CA TYR A 20 -7.00 -5.61 -3.79
C TYR A 20 -7.33 -7.10 -3.93
N ASN A 21 -8.61 -7.47 -3.91
CA ASN A 21 -9.03 -8.86 -4.07
C ASN A 21 -8.65 -9.40 -5.46
N ARG A 22 -8.75 -8.58 -6.50
CA ARG A 22 -8.28 -8.95 -7.84
C ARG A 22 -6.76 -9.16 -7.87
N ALA A 23 -5.99 -8.28 -7.23
CA ALA A 23 -4.54 -8.45 -7.09
C ALA A 23 -4.21 -9.74 -6.32
N VAL A 24 -4.91 -10.04 -5.22
CA VAL A 24 -4.76 -11.29 -4.48
C VAL A 24 -5.03 -12.51 -5.37
N ALA A 25 -6.05 -12.45 -6.24
CA ALA A 25 -6.35 -13.53 -7.18
C ALA A 25 -5.28 -13.71 -8.27
N GLU A 26 -4.68 -12.61 -8.74
CA GLU A 26 -3.69 -12.64 -9.82
C GLU A 26 -2.25 -12.95 -9.34
N VAL A 27 -1.81 -12.38 -8.20
CA VAL A 27 -0.43 -12.51 -7.70
C VAL A 27 -0.29 -13.31 -6.41
N GLY A 28 -1.41 -13.71 -5.80
CA GLY A 28 -1.45 -14.40 -4.52
C GLY A 28 -1.42 -13.48 -3.30
N ALA A 29 -2.02 -13.93 -2.20
CA ALA A 29 -2.19 -13.15 -0.97
C ALA A 29 -0.86 -12.64 -0.38
N SER A 30 0.20 -13.46 -0.43
CA SER A 30 1.51 -13.10 0.12
C SER A 30 2.17 -11.95 -0.62
N LYS A 31 2.04 -11.87 -1.96
CA LYS A 31 2.60 -10.76 -2.73
C LYS A 31 1.71 -9.54 -2.64
N ALA A 32 0.39 -9.71 -2.75
CA ALA A 32 -0.57 -8.60 -2.71
C ALA A 32 -0.52 -7.84 -1.37
N SER A 33 -0.40 -8.53 -0.23
CA SER A 33 -0.37 -7.90 1.09
C SER A 33 0.83 -6.97 1.30
N LEU A 34 1.96 -7.24 0.64
CA LEU A 34 3.15 -6.38 0.72
C LEU A 34 2.88 -4.97 0.18
N PHE A 35 2.03 -4.85 -0.84
CA PHE A 35 1.71 -3.55 -1.46
C PHE A 35 0.80 -2.68 -0.58
N ILE A 36 0.09 -3.26 0.40
CA ILE A 36 -0.64 -2.45 1.39
C ILE A 36 0.33 -1.58 2.20
N HIS A 37 1.57 -2.02 2.41
CA HIS A 37 2.57 -1.20 3.10
C HIS A 37 2.99 0.05 2.32
N LEU A 38 2.56 0.22 1.06
CA LEU A 38 2.72 1.48 0.33
C LEU A 38 1.70 2.56 0.74
N MET A 39 0.63 2.22 1.46
CA MET A 39 -0.33 3.22 1.98
C MET A 39 0.34 4.39 2.70
N PRO A 40 1.26 4.21 3.66
CA PRO A 40 1.98 5.32 4.28
C PRO A 40 2.84 6.14 3.29
N VAL A 41 3.42 5.52 2.27
CA VAL A 41 4.19 6.23 1.22
C VAL A 41 3.27 7.20 0.48
N PHE A 42 2.13 6.70 -0.02
CA PHE A 42 1.13 7.54 -0.67
C PHE A 42 0.53 8.55 0.29
N GLY A 43 0.28 8.18 1.54
CA GLY A 43 -0.21 9.07 2.59
C GLY A 43 0.72 10.27 2.79
N THR A 44 2.02 10.05 2.96
CA THR A 44 3.02 11.12 3.09
C THR A 44 3.08 12.00 1.83
N ILE A 45 3.07 11.41 0.64
CA ILE A 45 3.11 12.16 -0.63
C ILE A 45 1.85 13.04 -0.77
N LEU A 46 0.68 12.47 -0.53
CA LEU A 46 -0.60 13.19 -0.62
C LEU A 46 -0.70 14.28 0.45
N ALA A 47 -0.24 14.03 1.68
CA ALA A 47 -0.19 15.05 2.72
C ALA A 47 0.75 16.22 2.33
N ALA A 48 1.91 15.93 1.74
CA ALA A 48 2.80 16.96 1.25
C ALA A 48 2.19 17.80 0.12
N ILE A 49 1.45 17.18 -0.80
CA ILE A 49 0.82 17.87 -1.94
C ILE A 49 -0.43 18.66 -1.54
N PHE A 50 -1.34 18.03 -0.79
CA PHE A 50 -2.67 18.59 -0.53
C PHE A 50 -2.75 19.38 0.78
N LEU A 51 -1.95 19.03 1.78
CA LEU A 51 -1.93 19.70 3.09
C LEU A 51 -0.70 20.61 3.25
N ALA A 52 0.21 20.63 2.26
CA ALA A 52 1.47 21.36 2.31
C ALA A 52 2.35 20.98 3.53
N GLU A 53 2.21 19.73 4.01
CA GLU A 53 3.02 19.21 5.10
C GLU A 53 4.45 18.92 4.62
N ILE A 54 5.45 19.28 5.42
CA ILE A 54 6.86 19.00 5.12
C ILE A 54 7.22 17.62 5.67
N PRO A 55 7.51 16.62 4.81
CA PRO A 55 7.89 15.30 5.28
C PRO A 55 9.15 15.37 6.14
N GLN A 56 9.04 14.87 7.36
CA GLN A 56 10.16 14.74 8.29
C GLN A 56 11.12 13.60 7.90
N PRO A 57 12.38 13.62 8.37
CA PRO A 57 13.39 12.59 8.07
C PRO A 57 12.91 11.15 8.29
N PHE A 58 12.11 10.91 9.33
CA PHE A 58 11.60 9.57 9.65
C PHE A 58 10.64 9.02 8.58
N HIS A 59 9.94 9.87 7.82
CA HIS A 59 9.10 9.42 6.70
C HIS A 59 9.96 8.81 5.60
N TYR A 60 11.09 9.45 5.27
CA TYR A 60 12.01 8.93 4.25
C TYR A 60 12.64 7.61 4.69
N VAL A 61 13.03 7.49 5.97
CA VAL A 61 13.52 6.22 6.52
C VAL A 61 12.45 5.13 6.41
N GLY A 62 11.20 5.44 6.80
CA GLY A 62 10.08 4.51 6.66
C GLY A 62 9.85 4.07 5.20
N ILE A 63 9.87 5.01 4.26
CA ILE A 63 9.74 4.73 2.82
C ILE A 63 10.83 3.77 2.34
N VAL A 64 12.10 4.01 2.71
CA VAL A 64 13.22 3.13 2.37
C VAL A 64 13.02 1.73 2.95
N LEU A 65 12.58 1.62 4.21
CA LEU A 65 12.32 0.34 4.86
C LEU A 65 11.18 -0.44 4.18
N ILE A 66 10.12 0.24 3.75
CA ILE A 66 9.01 -0.38 3.02
C ILE A 66 9.51 -0.98 1.70
N PHE A 67 10.24 -0.20 0.90
CA PHE A 67 10.78 -0.69 -0.37
C PHE A 67 11.79 -1.83 -0.17
N ALA A 68 12.65 -1.74 0.85
CA ALA A 68 13.58 -2.80 1.21
C ALA A 68 12.85 -4.09 1.58
N GLY A 69 11.80 -4.01 2.42
CA GLY A 69 11.00 -5.17 2.81
C GLY A 69 10.27 -5.83 1.64
N ILE A 70 9.69 -5.03 0.74
CA ILE A 70 9.06 -5.53 -0.50
C ILE A 70 10.12 -6.22 -1.37
N TYR A 71 11.27 -5.58 -1.59
CA TYR A 71 12.34 -6.12 -2.41
C TYR A 71 12.86 -7.45 -1.85
N LEU A 72 13.18 -7.52 -0.55
CA LEU A 72 13.69 -8.74 0.07
C LEU A 72 12.70 -9.90 -0.02
N THR A 73 11.39 -9.62 0.13
CA THR A 73 10.35 -10.64 0.08
C THR A 73 10.04 -11.10 -1.35
N THR A 74 10.16 -10.20 -2.32
CA THR A 74 9.88 -10.52 -3.74
C THR A 74 11.10 -11.06 -4.49
N ALA A 75 12.31 -10.73 -4.05
CA ALA A 75 13.57 -11.19 -4.62
C ALA A 75 14.04 -12.55 -4.07
N ALA A 76 13.52 -12.98 -2.91
CA ALA A 76 13.82 -14.31 -2.39
C ALA A 76 13.29 -15.39 -3.37
N PRO A 77 14.13 -16.35 -3.82
CA PRO A 77 13.69 -17.46 -4.64
C PRO A 77 12.54 -18.18 -3.96
N GLY A 78 11.47 -18.43 -4.73
CA GLY A 78 10.16 -18.80 -4.21
C GLY A 78 10.22 -19.88 -3.13
N GLN A 79 9.56 -19.62 -2.00
CA GLN A 79 9.24 -20.67 -1.05
C GLN A 79 8.37 -21.69 -1.78
N VAL A 80 9.00 -22.78 -2.21
CA VAL A 80 8.33 -24.01 -2.63
C VAL A 80 7.41 -24.38 -1.48
N LYS A 81 6.10 -24.22 -1.68
CA LYS A 81 5.11 -24.82 -0.79
C LYS A 81 5.29 -26.33 -0.88
N THR A 82 6.07 -26.90 0.03
CA THR A 82 5.97 -28.31 0.39
C THR A 82 4.76 -28.46 1.30
N ALA A 83 3.62 -28.81 0.71
CA ALA A 83 2.50 -29.49 1.37
C ALA A 83 1.62 -30.14 0.30
#